data_AF-A0A7K3S4I1-F1
#
_entry.id   AF-A0A7K3S4I1-F1
#
_cell.length_a   1.000
_cell.length_b   1.000
_cell.length_c   1.000
_cell.angle_alpha   90.00
_cell.angle_beta   90.00
_cell.angle_gamma   90.00
#
_symmetry.space_group_name_H-M   'P 1'
#
loop_
_entity.id
_entity.type
_entity.pdbx_description
1 polymer ?
#
loop_
_entity_poly.entity_id
_entity_poly.type
_entity_poly.pdbx_seq_one_letter_code
_entity_poly.pdbx_strand_id
1 'polypeptide(L)'
;MDTTHLLVTDLEVDTALADPTVPLAVRAVWQLLWESEVRPDEALALDVPDAELGDRIVVIRDAKDGDLFETGITASAAGLLRELIGPRAEGPLFTVDGRRLRRAEAAAAFRAATGGRSLHALRFTRQLKERDRALRSATARQAEEKSA
;
A
#
# COMPACT_ATOMS: atom_id res chain seq x y z
N MET A 1 15.41 -20.09 -8.09
CA MET A 1 14.12 -19.63 -7.55
C MET A 1 13.73 -18.43 -8.40
N ASP A 2 12.67 -18.53 -9.20
CA ASP A 2 12.23 -17.42 -10.05
C ASP A 2 11.60 -16.33 -9.17
N THR A 3 12.30 -15.22 -8.98
CA THR A 3 11.85 -14.08 -8.16
C THR A 3 11.15 -13.00 -9.00
N THR A 4 10.91 -13.25 -10.29
CA THR A 4 10.30 -12.26 -11.21
C THR A 4 8.92 -11.83 -10.70
N HIS A 5 8.15 -12.74 -10.11
CA HIS A 5 6.85 -12.46 -9.49
C HIS A 5 6.88 -11.59 -8.22
N LEU A 6 8.08 -11.29 -7.69
CA LEU A 6 8.32 -10.47 -6.49
C LEU A 6 8.64 -9.01 -6.82
N LEU A 7 8.87 -8.69 -8.08
CA LEU A 7 9.00 -7.31 -8.52
C LEU A 7 7.74 -6.88 -9.25
N VAL A 8 7.47 -5.59 -9.28
CA VAL A 8 6.47 -4.98 -10.14
C VAL A 8 6.95 -3.59 -10.52
N THR A 9 6.64 -3.15 -11.72
CA THR A 9 7.01 -1.83 -12.25
C THR A 9 5.94 -0.78 -11.94
N ASP A 10 6.30 0.50 -12.04
CA ASP A 10 5.32 1.61 -11.92
C ASP A 10 4.18 1.43 -12.93
N LEU A 11 4.51 1.14 -14.20
CA LEU A 11 3.52 0.95 -15.26
C LEU A 11 2.55 -0.21 -14.99
N GLU A 12 3.04 -1.34 -14.48
CA GLU A 12 2.18 -2.48 -14.12
C GLU A 12 1.21 -2.13 -12.98
N VAL A 13 1.70 -1.39 -11.96
CA VAL A 13 0.84 -0.94 -10.85
C VAL A 13 -0.16 0.10 -11.31
N ASP A 14 0.28 1.12 -12.05
CA ASP A 14 -0.58 2.19 -12.58
C ASP A 14 -1.69 1.62 -13.48
N THR A 15 -1.35 0.64 -14.33
CA THR A 15 -2.32 -0.05 -15.19
C THR A 15 -3.34 -0.83 -14.35
N ALA A 16 -2.90 -1.56 -13.32
CA ALA A 16 -3.79 -2.31 -12.43
C ALA A 16 -4.70 -1.37 -11.61
N LEU A 17 -4.20 -0.22 -11.18
CA LEU A 17 -4.96 0.80 -10.46
C LEU A 17 -5.94 1.57 -11.35
N ALA A 18 -5.66 1.65 -12.64
CA ALA A 18 -6.54 2.28 -13.62
C ALA A 18 -7.67 1.37 -14.11
N ASP A 19 -7.60 0.05 -13.87
CA ASP A 19 -8.60 -0.92 -14.34
C ASP A 19 -9.95 -0.74 -13.62
N PRO A 20 -11.00 -0.22 -14.29
CA PRO A 20 -12.30 0.04 -13.66
C PRO A 20 -13.09 -1.24 -13.38
N THR A 21 -12.67 -2.39 -13.93
CA THR A 21 -13.33 -3.69 -13.66
C THR A 21 -12.94 -4.25 -12.30
N VAL A 22 -11.85 -3.75 -11.71
CA VAL A 22 -11.42 -4.11 -10.37
C VAL A 22 -12.15 -3.23 -9.34
N PRO A 23 -12.78 -3.82 -8.30
CA PRO A 23 -13.47 -3.06 -7.26
C PRO A 23 -12.58 -1.99 -6.63
N LEU A 24 -13.16 -0.81 -6.34
CA LEU A 24 -12.43 0.32 -5.75
C LEU A 24 -11.68 -0.07 -4.46
N ALA A 25 -12.30 -0.88 -3.61
CA ALA A 25 -11.68 -1.36 -2.37
C ALA A 25 -10.40 -2.16 -2.62
N VAL A 26 -10.38 -2.99 -3.68
CA VAL A 26 -9.22 -3.79 -4.06
C VAL A 26 -8.11 -2.89 -4.57
N ARG A 27 -8.44 -1.92 -5.45
CA ARG A 27 -7.47 -0.94 -5.97
C ARG A 27 -6.89 -0.05 -4.86
N ALA A 28 -7.72 0.36 -3.90
CA ALA A 28 -7.28 1.15 -2.75
C ALA A 28 -6.31 0.38 -1.84
N VAL A 29 -6.52 -0.92 -1.62
CA VAL A 29 -5.52 -1.76 -0.92
C VAL A 29 -4.21 -1.80 -1.67
N TRP A 30 -4.24 -1.98 -2.99
CA TRP A 30 -3.02 -1.99 -3.80
C TRP A 30 -2.27 -0.67 -3.74
N GLN A 31 -2.99 0.45 -3.85
CA GLN A 31 -2.41 1.78 -3.69
C GLN A 31 -1.68 1.92 -2.35
N LEU A 32 -2.35 1.56 -1.25
CA LEU A 32 -1.77 1.68 0.08
C LEU A 32 -0.49 0.83 0.18
N LEU A 33 -0.54 -0.44 -0.24
CA LEU A 33 0.60 -1.35 -0.20
C LEU A 33 1.74 -0.95 -1.15
N TRP A 34 1.44 -0.24 -2.22
CA TRP A 34 2.42 0.25 -3.18
C TRP A 34 3.21 1.44 -2.62
N GLU A 35 2.52 2.33 -1.92
CA GLU A 35 3.09 3.59 -1.47
C GLU A 35 3.64 3.54 -0.04
N SER A 36 3.32 2.49 0.71
CA SER A 36 3.72 2.30 2.10
C SER A 36 4.39 0.94 2.33
N GLU A 37 5.07 0.79 3.46
CA GLU A 37 5.71 -0.49 3.84
C GLU A 37 4.78 -1.38 4.69
N VAL A 38 3.48 -1.11 4.66
CA VAL A 38 2.45 -1.80 5.46
C VAL A 38 2.30 -3.25 5.01
N ARG A 39 2.06 -4.17 5.96
CA ARG A 39 1.82 -5.58 5.62
C ARG A 39 0.40 -5.74 5.05
N PRO A 40 0.19 -6.65 4.08
CA PRO A 40 -1.15 -6.89 3.51
C PRO A 40 -2.23 -7.19 4.55
N ASP A 41 -1.91 -8.03 5.55
CA ASP A 41 -2.88 -8.39 6.59
C ASP A 41 -3.19 -7.22 7.54
N GLU A 42 -2.21 -6.38 7.83
CA GLU A 42 -2.38 -5.16 8.64
C GLU A 42 -3.23 -4.12 7.91
N ALA A 43 -2.96 -3.89 6.61
CA ALA A 43 -3.77 -3.01 5.78
C ALA A 43 -5.24 -3.48 5.73
N LEU A 44 -5.47 -4.78 5.51
CA LEU A 44 -6.82 -5.34 5.42
C LEU A 44 -7.55 -5.37 6.76
N ALA A 45 -6.85 -5.21 7.89
CA ALA A 45 -7.44 -5.13 9.22
C ALA A 45 -7.96 -3.73 9.56
N LEU A 46 -7.54 -2.67 8.84
CA LEU A 46 -7.96 -1.29 9.10
C LEU A 46 -9.48 -1.12 9.11
N ASP A 47 -9.96 -0.35 10.07
CA ASP A 47 -11.30 0.20 10.12
C ASP A 47 -11.29 1.67 9.72
N VAL A 48 -12.46 2.24 9.44
CA VAL A 48 -12.60 3.64 9.05
C VAL A 48 -11.94 4.61 10.05
N PRO A 49 -12.08 4.44 11.39
CA PRO A 49 -11.45 5.33 12.36
C PRO A 49 -9.91 5.30 12.35
N ASP A 50 -9.30 4.26 11.78
CA ASP A 50 -7.84 4.15 11.69
C ASP A 50 -7.26 5.05 10.57
N ALA A 51 -8.10 5.68 9.74
CA ALA A 51 -7.68 6.51 8.62
C ALA A 51 -7.95 8.00 8.86
N GLU A 52 -6.90 8.73 9.23
CA GLU A 52 -6.92 10.18 9.42
C GLU A 52 -6.58 10.89 8.10
N LEU A 53 -7.57 10.93 7.19
CA LEU A 53 -7.38 11.35 5.80
C LEU A 53 -7.10 12.86 5.62
N GLY A 54 -7.33 13.67 6.67
CA GLY A 54 -6.96 15.08 6.72
C GLY A 54 -5.45 15.25 6.88
N ASP A 55 -4.88 14.54 7.84
CA ASP A 55 -3.44 14.54 8.13
C ASP A 55 -2.66 13.56 7.26
N ARG A 56 -3.37 12.75 6.46
CA ARG A 56 -2.83 11.70 5.60
C ARG A 56 -2.04 10.68 6.40
N ILE A 57 -2.65 10.19 7.47
CA ILE A 57 -2.11 9.17 8.36
C ILE A 57 -3.05 7.96 8.33
N VAL A 58 -2.47 6.77 8.43
CA VAL A 58 -3.20 5.57 8.87
C VAL A 58 -2.54 5.01 10.11
N VAL A 59 -3.36 4.62 11.08
CA VAL A 59 -2.94 4.02 12.34
C VAL A 59 -3.01 2.50 12.19
N ILE A 60 -1.88 1.83 12.35
CA ILE A 60 -1.77 0.39 12.11
C ILE A 60 -1.48 -0.32 13.41
N ARG A 61 -2.14 -1.46 13.59
CA ARG A 61 -1.83 -2.40 14.65
C ARG A 61 -0.78 -3.40 14.16
N ASP A 62 0.38 -3.48 14.80
CA ASP A 62 1.39 -4.49 14.47
C ASP A 62 0.79 -5.88 14.73
N ALA A 63 0.80 -6.72 13.71
CA ALA A 63 0.27 -8.07 13.77
C ALA A 63 1.05 -9.00 14.73
N LYS A 64 2.27 -8.64 15.12
CA LYS A 64 3.14 -9.44 16.01
C LYS A 64 2.99 -9.06 17.47
N ASP A 65 3.14 -7.78 17.75
CA ASP A 65 3.30 -7.29 19.13
C ASP A 65 2.06 -6.51 19.62
N GLY A 66 1.11 -6.18 18.72
CA GLY A 66 -0.16 -5.53 19.04
C GLY A 66 -0.09 -4.02 19.21
N ASP A 67 1.12 -3.45 19.17
CA ASP A 67 1.38 -2.01 19.25
C ASP A 67 0.75 -1.24 18.10
N LEU A 68 0.41 0.02 18.36
CA LEU A 68 -0.07 0.95 17.34
C LEU A 68 1.08 1.80 16.81
N PHE A 69 1.15 1.97 15.49
CA PHE A 69 2.06 2.91 14.86
C PHE A 69 1.37 3.67 13.74
N GLU A 70 1.75 4.93 13.58
CA GLU A 70 1.27 5.79 12.51
C GLU A 70 2.17 5.65 11.29
N THR A 71 1.57 5.66 10.10
CA THR A 71 2.32 5.80 8.85
C THR A 71 1.66 6.83 7.94
N GLY A 72 2.48 7.69 7.35
CA GLY A 72 2.02 8.69 6.39
C GLY A 72 1.64 8.04 5.06
N ILE A 73 0.55 8.51 4.47
CA ILE A 73 0.07 8.10 3.14
C ILE A 73 0.17 9.28 2.16
N THR A 74 0.21 8.97 0.86
CA THR A 74 0.26 10.02 -0.16
C THR A 74 -1.12 10.69 -0.34
N ALA A 75 -1.14 11.80 -1.10
CA ALA A 75 -2.40 12.41 -1.51
C ALA A 75 -3.26 11.47 -2.39
N SER A 76 -2.62 10.62 -3.21
CA SER A 76 -3.30 9.66 -4.08
C SER A 76 -3.99 8.57 -3.27
N ALA A 77 -3.28 7.96 -2.31
CA ALA A 77 -3.88 7.02 -1.36
C ALA A 77 -5.02 7.68 -0.58
N ALA A 78 -4.81 8.86 0.00
CA ALA A 78 -5.85 9.54 0.77
C ALA A 78 -7.09 9.86 -0.10
N GLY A 79 -6.91 10.20 -1.38
CA GLY A 79 -8.00 10.42 -2.33
C GLY A 79 -8.85 9.16 -2.56
N LEU A 80 -8.21 8.05 -2.89
CA LEU A 80 -8.89 6.76 -3.09
C LEU A 80 -9.60 6.27 -1.82
N LEU A 81 -8.96 6.45 -0.65
CA LEU A 81 -9.57 6.10 0.63
C LEU A 81 -10.80 6.96 0.94
N ARG A 82 -10.77 8.27 0.65
CA ARG A 82 -11.95 9.14 0.82
C ARG A 82 -13.12 8.67 -0.05
N GLU A 83 -12.86 8.34 -1.31
CA GLU A 83 -13.87 7.84 -2.23
C GLU A 83 -14.46 6.50 -1.74
N LEU A 84 -13.60 5.58 -1.29
CA LEU A 84 -14.00 4.27 -0.77
C LEU A 84 -14.79 4.35 0.54
N ILE A 85 -14.38 5.23 1.46
CA ILE A 85 -15.01 5.38 2.77
C ILE A 85 -16.37 6.07 2.61
N GLY A 86 -16.43 7.12 1.78
CA GLY A 86 -17.64 7.91 1.59
C GLY A 86 -18.14 8.46 2.94
N PRO A 87 -19.44 8.34 3.26
CA PRO A 87 -20.00 8.87 4.50
C PRO A 87 -19.84 7.92 5.71
N ARG A 88 -19.18 6.77 5.57
CA ARG A 88 -19.06 5.81 6.66
C ARG A 88 -18.19 6.39 7.77
N ALA A 89 -18.64 6.23 9.01
CA ALA A 89 -17.88 6.62 10.20
C ALA A 89 -17.15 5.43 10.87
N GLU A 90 -17.64 4.21 10.64
CA GLU A 90 -17.16 3.00 11.33
C GLU A 90 -17.09 1.78 10.39
N GLY A 91 -16.53 0.70 10.94
CA GLY A 91 -16.43 -0.61 10.31
C GLY A 91 -15.22 -0.76 9.38
N PRO A 92 -15.12 -1.91 8.67
CA PRO A 92 -13.96 -2.22 7.83
C PRO A 92 -13.70 -1.13 6.80
N LEU A 93 -12.45 -0.66 6.70
CA LEU A 93 -12.08 0.35 5.73
C LEU A 93 -12.31 -0.18 4.31
N PHE A 94 -11.79 -1.37 4.03
CA PHE A 94 -11.88 -2.05 2.75
C PHE A 94 -13.06 -3.01 2.72
N THR A 95 -14.14 -2.61 2.05
CA THR A 95 -15.34 -3.44 1.89
C THR A 95 -15.63 -3.76 0.43
N VAL A 96 -16.06 -5.00 0.18
CA VAL A 96 -16.62 -5.46 -1.10
C VAL A 96 -17.92 -6.18 -0.77
N ASP A 97 -19.01 -5.82 -1.43
CA ASP A 97 -20.35 -6.38 -1.19
C ASP A 97 -20.77 -6.38 0.29
N GLY A 98 -20.47 -5.28 1.01
CA GLY A 98 -20.87 -5.09 2.41
C GLY A 98 -20.06 -5.88 3.45
N ARG A 99 -18.99 -6.58 3.04
CA ARG A 99 -18.10 -7.30 3.96
C ARG A 99 -16.65 -6.86 3.82
N ARG A 100 -15.83 -7.13 4.85
CA ARG A 100 -14.38 -6.92 4.79
C ARG A 100 -13.78 -7.68 3.60
N LEU A 101 -12.94 -6.98 2.84
CA LEU A 101 -12.15 -7.56 1.77
C LEU A 101 -11.15 -8.57 2.34
N ARG A 102 -11.03 -9.75 1.71
CA ARG A 102 -10.08 -10.77 2.14
C ARG A 102 -8.78 -10.68 1.35
N ARG A 103 -7.66 -11.03 1.99
CA ARG A 103 -6.33 -11.05 1.35
C ARG A 103 -6.29 -11.89 0.08
N ALA A 104 -6.95 -13.05 0.08
CA ALA A 104 -6.97 -13.93 -1.07
C ALA A 104 -7.61 -13.27 -2.30
N GLU A 105 -8.62 -12.43 -2.10
CA GLU A 105 -9.34 -11.73 -3.17
C GLU A 105 -8.47 -10.62 -3.75
N ALA A 106 -7.89 -9.78 -2.88
CA ALA A 106 -6.95 -8.74 -3.29
C ALA A 106 -5.74 -9.34 -4.04
N ALA A 107 -5.22 -10.48 -3.59
CA ALA A 107 -4.09 -11.16 -4.22
C ALA A 107 -4.45 -11.82 -5.55
N ALA A 108 -5.62 -12.47 -5.65
CA ALA A 108 -6.08 -13.09 -6.88
C ALA A 108 -6.34 -12.05 -7.98
N ALA A 109 -7.01 -10.95 -7.63
CA ALA A 109 -7.23 -9.84 -8.55
C ALA A 109 -5.92 -9.20 -9.00
N PHE A 110 -4.94 -9.01 -8.11
CA PHE A 110 -3.66 -8.41 -8.48
C PHE A 110 -2.89 -9.31 -9.44
N ARG A 111 -2.87 -10.62 -9.15
CA ARG A 111 -2.24 -11.62 -10.02
C ARG A 111 -2.87 -11.60 -11.42
N ALA A 112 -4.18 -11.51 -11.51
CA ALA A 112 -4.89 -11.44 -12.79
C ALA A 112 -4.55 -10.16 -13.56
N ALA A 113 -4.58 -9.01 -12.89
CA ALA A 113 -4.32 -7.69 -13.50
C ALA A 113 -2.87 -7.51 -13.97
N THR A 114 -1.91 -8.21 -13.35
CA THR A 114 -0.47 -8.02 -13.60
C THR A 114 0.19 -9.20 -14.31
N GLY A 115 -0.59 -10.14 -14.84
CA GLY A 115 -0.06 -11.31 -15.55
C GLY A 115 0.78 -12.24 -14.68
N GLY A 116 0.51 -12.30 -13.36
CA GLY A 116 1.14 -13.29 -12.47
C GLY A 116 1.80 -12.74 -11.21
N ARG A 117 1.97 -11.41 -11.06
CA ARG A 117 2.69 -10.86 -9.90
C ARG A 117 1.95 -11.12 -8.60
N SER A 118 2.72 -11.32 -7.54
CA SER A 118 2.17 -11.54 -6.21
C SER A 118 1.81 -10.21 -5.54
N LEU A 119 0.83 -10.22 -4.64
CA LEU A 119 0.51 -9.05 -3.80
C LEU A 119 1.72 -8.61 -2.95
N HIS A 120 2.61 -9.55 -2.60
CA HIS A 120 3.85 -9.26 -1.88
C HIS A 120 4.82 -8.39 -2.68
N ALA A 121 4.74 -8.41 -4.03
CA ALA A 121 5.60 -7.62 -4.89
C ALA A 121 5.45 -6.12 -4.67
N LEU A 122 4.24 -5.64 -4.36
CA LEU A 122 3.99 -4.21 -4.07
C LEU A 122 4.89 -3.71 -2.93
N ARG A 123 4.80 -4.39 -1.79
CA ARG A 123 5.59 -4.07 -0.60
C ARG A 123 7.07 -4.31 -0.83
N PHE A 124 7.44 -5.45 -1.42
CA PHE A 124 8.85 -5.79 -1.65
C PHE A 124 9.55 -4.76 -2.54
N THR A 125 8.92 -4.36 -3.65
CA THR A 125 9.43 -3.29 -4.52
C THR A 125 9.49 -1.95 -3.79
N ARG A 126 8.51 -1.62 -2.94
CA ARG A 126 8.55 -0.39 -2.13
C ARG A 126 9.74 -0.36 -1.17
N GLN A 127 9.99 -1.45 -0.46
CA GLN A 127 11.14 -1.60 0.44
C GLN A 127 12.47 -1.42 -0.30
N LEU A 128 12.59 -1.96 -1.52
CA LEU A 128 13.77 -1.77 -2.35
C LEU A 128 13.96 -0.32 -2.77
N LYS A 129 12.88 0.38 -3.16
CA LYS A 129 12.90 1.81 -3.52
C LYS A 129 13.33 2.69 -2.34
N GLU A 130 12.79 2.44 -1.14
CA GLU A 130 13.16 3.20 0.06
C GLU A 130 14.61 2.95 0.49
N ARG A 131 15.07 1.69 0.42
CA ARG A 131 16.48 1.37 0.70
C ARG A 131 17.43 2.08 -0.27
N ASP A 132 17.11 2.05 -1.57
CA ASP A 132 17.92 2.70 -2.58
C ASP A 132 17.94 4.23 -2.39
N ARG A 133 16.80 4.84 -2.09
CA ARG A 133 16.71 6.27 -1.74
C ARG A 133 17.59 6.62 -0.53
N ALA A 134 17.52 5.83 0.54
CA ALA A 134 18.30 6.05 1.75
C ALA A 134 19.82 5.96 1.47
N LEU A 135 20.25 5.01 0.65
CA LEU A 135 21.64 4.87 0.22
C LEU A 135 22.11 6.11 -0.56
N ARG A 136 21.33 6.57 -1.55
CA ARG A 136 21.66 7.78 -2.32
C ARG A 136 21.77 9.02 -1.43
N SER A 137 20.85 9.21 -0.48
CA SER A 137 20.87 10.32 0.47
C SER A 137 22.07 10.26 1.43
N ALA A 138 22.54 9.06 1.81
CA ALA A 138 23.75 8.91 2.61
C ALA A 138 25.01 9.26 1.81
N THR A 139 25.11 8.81 0.56
CA THR A 139 26.24 9.14 -0.33
C THR A 139 26.33 10.64 -0.63
N ALA A 140 25.20 11.31 -0.86
CA ALA A 140 25.17 12.76 -1.09
C ALA A 140 25.72 13.54 0.12
N ARG A 141 25.27 13.21 1.34
CA ARG A 141 25.78 13.83 2.58
C ARG A 141 27.28 13.64 2.76
N GLN A 142 27.80 12.43 2.48
CA GLN A 142 29.24 12.16 2.55
C GLN A 142 30.06 12.95 1.52
N ALA A 143 29.49 13.27 0.35
CA ALA A 143 30.17 14.08 -0.67
C ALA A 143 30.19 15.56 -0.28
N GLU A 144 29.11 16.06 0.32
CA GLU A 144 29.02 17.43 0.87
C GLU A 144 30.02 17.62 2.02
N GLU A 145 30.10 16.67 2.95
CA GLU A 145 31.07 16.70 4.07
C GLU A 145 32.53 16.64 3.61
N LYS A 146 32.84 15.98 2.49
CA LYS A 146 34.20 15.93 1.92
C LYS A 146 34.58 17.17 1.12
N SER A 147 33.61 18.00 0.75
CA SER A 147 33.83 19.21 -0.07
C SER A 147 33.84 20.50 0.78
N ALA A 148 33.58 20.39 2.08
CA ALA A 148 33.65 21.46 3.07
C ALA A 148 34.98 21.41 3.84
#